data_AF-A0A8H3U380-F1
#
_entry.id   AF-A0A8H3U380-F1
#
_cell.length_a   1.000
_cell.length_b   1.000
_cell.length_c   1.000
_cell.angle_alpha   90.00
_cell.angle_beta   90.00
_cell.angle_gamma   90.00
#
_symmetry.space_group_name_H-M   'P 1'
#
loop_
_entity.id
_entity.type
_entity.pdbx_description
1 polymer ?
#
loop_
_entity_poly.entity_id
_entity_poly.type
_entity_poly.pdbx_seq_one_letter_code
_entity_poly.pdbx_strand_id
1 'polypeptide(L)'
;MPHMEDQQYFPRLERCLKGDHLLLSWQEAYTSLCHPQNASSPGLQSFLAESTTQDILKNPFAPFEPHQGTDNGQPNSDFAARTAAIHVAPEENGPYDIKQIKTDALSLAQTLNIDKVAALRIVILEWQRQPTTRMLSRPLNEEDHQAPDDFLDISIFAPKSSTANAPTGPGEQPAKTFDSTYSRQLRHIKLAVTEASYVLAVSELKTRQYAVSRGEKEQAVDYVGKNLFEAASPFGDASQTIVNAVGGFRKCLDTLGMDGQHPTDKNKNLEKYWEDLEPFWYRTHLMRMVSYPQYIFTVADSSSLMPTSESVLAYFELMKKHDFFMNIDDT
;
A
#
# COMPACT_ATOMS: atom_id res chain seq x y z
N MET A 1 -9.86 26.99 8.78
CA MET A 1 -9.64 25.56 9.02
C MET A 1 -10.48 24.81 8.02
N PRO A 2 -9.90 24.00 7.10
CA PRO A 2 -10.73 23.16 6.25
C PRO A 2 -11.47 22.16 7.14
N HIS A 3 -12.79 22.03 6.93
CA HIS A 3 -13.64 21.12 7.70
C HIS A 3 -13.08 19.69 7.59
N MET A 4 -12.58 19.12 8.69
CA MET A 4 -12.22 17.70 8.81
C MET A 4 -13.39 16.73 8.54
N GLU A 5 -14.60 17.24 8.27
CA GLU A 5 -15.82 16.45 8.07
C GLU A 5 -15.91 15.77 6.70
N ASP A 6 -15.23 16.33 5.68
CA ASP A 6 -15.39 15.94 4.27
C ASP A 6 -14.19 15.20 3.66
N GLN A 7 -13.19 14.82 4.48
CA GLN A 7 -12.03 14.05 3.99
C GLN A 7 -12.44 12.61 3.64
N GLN A 8 -12.24 12.20 2.39
CA GLN A 8 -12.44 10.84 1.88
C GLN A 8 -11.22 9.94 2.15
N TYR A 9 -10.01 10.52 2.07
CA TYR A 9 -8.76 9.81 2.24
C TYR A 9 -8.61 9.28 3.66
N PHE A 10 -8.90 10.14 4.65
CA PHE A 10 -8.97 9.75 6.05
C PHE A 10 -10.00 10.60 6.82
N PRO A 11 -11.27 10.18 6.83
CA PRO A 11 -12.34 10.82 7.57
C PRO A 11 -12.11 10.83 9.08
N ARG A 12 -13.04 11.46 9.82
CA ARG A 12 -13.04 11.40 11.28
C ARG A 12 -13.00 9.95 11.76
N LEU A 13 -12.05 9.69 12.65
CA LEU A 13 -11.76 8.35 13.14
C LEU A 13 -13.00 7.67 13.79
N GLU A 14 -13.87 8.43 14.44
CA GLU A 14 -15.14 7.92 14.99
C GLU A 14 -16.05 7.29 13.92
N ARG A 15 -16.18 7.93 12.75
CA ARG A 15 -16.99 7.41 11.63
C ARG A 15 -16.40 6.12 11.06
N CYS A 16 -15.08 6.04 10.98
CA CYS A 16 -14.40 4.83 10.52
C CYS A 16 -14.60 3.67 11.51
N LEU A 17 -14.54 3.94 12.83
CA LEU A 17 -14.71 2.94 13.88
C LEU A 17 -16.16 2.49 14.08
N LYS A 18 -17.14 3.34 13.79
CA LYS A 18 -18.57 2.96 13.81
C LYS A 18 -19.00 2.19 12.56
N GLY A 19 -18.17 2.17 11.50
CA GLY A 19 -18.52 1.60 10.20
C GLY A 19 -19.32 2.52 9.30
N ASP A 20 -19.54 3.78 9.69
CA ASP A 20 -20.24 4.79 8.89
C ASP A 20 -19.46 5.18 7.62
N HIS A 21 -18.15 4.94 7.62
CA HIS A 21 -17.28 5.18 6.48
C HIS A 21 -16.18 4.12 6.38
N LEU A 22 -16.14 3.41 5.24
CA LEU A 22 -15.10 2.44 4.93
C LEU A 22 -13.92 3.13 4.24
N LEU A 23 -12.71 2.91 4.73
CA LEU A 23 -11.51 3.43 4.09
C LEU A 23 -11.23 2.67 2.80
N LEU A 24 -11.14 3.39 1.68
CA LEU A 24 -10.68 2.82 0.41
C LEU A 24 -9.17 2.65 0.46
N SER A 25 -8.64 1.45 0.23
CA SER A 25 -7.20 1.26 0.19
C SER A 25 -6.59 1.51 -1.18
N TRP A 26 -5.29 1.76 -1.23
CA TRP A 26 -4.57 1.95 -2.48
C TRP A 26 -4.59 0.71 -3.37
N GLN A 27 -4.54 -0.48 -2.75
CA GLN A 27 -4.74 -1.74 -3.48
C GLN A 27 -6.13 -1.80 -4.14
N GLU A 28 -7.21 -1.45 -3.43
CA GLU A 28 -8.56 -1.43 -3.99
C GLU A 28 -8.73 -0.35 -5.06
N ALA A 29 -8.11 0.82 -4.86
CA ALA A 29 -8.11 1.88 -5.85
C ALA A 29 -7.43 1.41 -7.15
N TYR A 30 -6.26 0.78 -7.04
CA TYR A 30 -5.55 0.22 -8.19
C TYR A 30 -6.37 -0.86 -8.91
N THR A 31 -6.88 -1.85 -8.19
CA THR A 31 -7.67 -2.93 -8.80
C THR A 31 -8.94 -2.40 -9.45
N SER A 32 -9.57 -1.39 -8.87
CA SER A 32 -10.74 -0.72 -9.46
C SER A 32 -10.37 0.04 -10.74
N LEU A 33 -9.21 0.71 -10.79
CA LEU A 33 -8.73 1.41 -11.98
C LEU A 33 -8.35 0.46 -13.13
N CYS A 34 -7.92 -0.76 -12.82
CA CYS A 34 -7.65 -1.79 -13.84
C CYS A 34 -8.92 -2.30 -14.54
N HIS A 35 -10.11 -2.07 -13.97
CA HIS A 35 -11.38 -2.50 -14.53
C HIS A 35 -12.20 -1.29 -15.01
N PRO A 36 -12.45 -1.12 -16.32
CA PRO A 36 -13.13 0.06 -16.85
C PRO A 36 -14.49 0.37 -16.21
N GLN A 37 -15.24 -0.67 -15.80
CA GLN A 37 -16.54 -0.52 -15.14
C GLN A 37 -16.43 0.13 -13.75
N ASN A 38 -15.36 -0.18 -13.01
CA ASN A 38 -15.16 0.29 -11.63
C ASN A 38 -14.40 1.63 -11.60
N ALA A 39 -13.62 1.91 -12.64
CA ALA A 39 -12.84 3.13 -12.77
C ALA A 39 -13.72 4.40 -12.70
N SER A 40 -14.98 4.35 -13.13
CA SER A 40 -15.92 5.48 -13.11
C SER A 40 -16.76 5.58 -11.83
N SER A 41 -16.49 4.76 -10.81
CA SER A 41 -17.27 4.79 -9.57
C SER A 41 -17.12 6.13 -8.83
N PRO A 42 -18.21 6.76 -8.36
CA PRO A 42 -18.15 8.07 -7.70
C PRO A 42 -17.26 8.10 -6.46
N GLY A 43 -17.21 7.01 -5.69
CA GLY A 43 -16.36 6.88 -4.51
C GLY A 43 -14.87 6.91 -4.85
N LEU A 44 -14.45 6.14 -5.87
CA LEU A 44 -13.07 6.14 -6.35
C LEU A 44 -12.67 7.51 -6.92
N GLN A 45 -13.54 8.13 -7.72
CA GLN A 45 -13.28 9.44 -8.30
C GLN A 45 -13.15 10.52 -7.22
N SER A 46 -14.02 10.51 -6.21
CA SER A 46 -13.95 11.44 -5.08
C SER A 46 -12.69 11.22 -4.24
N PHE A 47 -12.32 9.96 -3.99
CA PHE A 47 -11.08 9.61 -3.31
C PHE A 47 -9.85 10.13 -4.06
N LEU A 48 -9.78 9.86 -5.37
CA LEU A 48 -8.66 10.29 -6.22
C LEU A 48 -8.58 11.81 -6.37
N ALA A 49 -9.71 12.51 -6.43
CA ALA A 49 -9.75 13.97 -6.59
C ALA A 49 -9.41 14.75 -5.31
N GLU A 50 -9.41 14.11 -4.14
CA GLU A 50 -9.11 14.79 -2.89
C GLU A 50 -7.66 15.32 -2.85
N SER A 51 -7.48 16.53 -2.31
CA SER A 51 -6.18 17.16 -2.10
C SER A 51 -5.13 16.25 -1.45
N THR A 52 -5.44 15.60 -0.32
CA THR A 52 -4.53 14.68 0.37
C THR A 52 -4.06 13.54 -0.55
N THR A 53 -5.00 12.93 -1.28
CA THR A 53 -4.72 11.84 -2.22
C THR A 53 -3.87 12.34 -3.39
N GLN A 54 -4.18 13.51 -3.93
CA GLN A 54 -3.40 14.17 -4.98
C GLN A 54 -1.97 14.45 -4.53
N ASP A 55 -1.75 14.95 -3.32
CA ASP A 55 -0.42 15.26 -2.80
C ASP A 55 0.43 14.00 -2.63
N ILE A 56 -0.17 12.91 -2.15
CA ILE A 56 0.49 11.59 -2.08
C ILE A 56 0.84 11.07 -3.48
N LEU A 57 -0.08 11.16 -4.44
CA LEU A 57 0.13 10.65 -5.79
C LEU A 57 1.14 11.47 -6.61
N LYS A 58 1.34 12.75 -6.30
CA LYS A 58 2.38 13.60 -6.90
C LYS A 58 3.78 13.26 -6.41
N ASN A 59 3.92 12.64 -5.24
CA ASN A 59 5.20 12.14 -4.72
C ASN A 59 5.12 10.64 -4.36
N PRO A 60 4.95 9.76 -5.37
CA PRO A 60 4.61 8.36 -5.13
C PRO A 60 5.79 7.50 -4.63
N PHE A 61 7.02 8.03 -4.67
CA PHE A 61 8.22 7.26 -4.33
C PHE A 61 8.43 7.10 -2.82
N ALA A 62 7.78 7.97 -2.04
CA ALA A 62 7.92 8.04 -0.58
C ALA A 62 6.59 8.44 0.09
N PRO A 63 5.50 7.68 -0.11
CA PRO A 63 4.14 8.16 0.18
C PRO A 63 3.82 8.33 1.67
N PHE A 64 4.59 7.69 2.55
CA PHE A 64 4.40 7.73 4.00
C PHE A 64 5.64 8.23 4.75
N GLU A 65 6.60 8.86 4.06
CA GLU A 65 7.77 9.43 4.73
C GLU A 65 7.35 10.50 5.76
N PRO A 66 7.94 10.50 6.97
CA PRO A 66 7.70 11.56 7.95
C PRO A 66 8.09 12.91 7.36
N HIS A 67 7.22 13.92 7.49
CA HIS A 67 7.51 15.25 6.95
C HIS A 67 8.67 15.87 7.76
N GLN A 68 9.69 16.40 7.09
CA GLN A 68 10.94 16.92 7.69
C GLN A 68 10.78 18.15 8.61
N GLY A 69 9.56 18.53 9.00
CA GLY A 69 9.27 19.70 9.84
C GLY A 69 8.97 19.41 11.32
N THR A 70 8.91 18.16 11.76
CA THR A 70 8.53 17.82 13.14
C THR A 70 9.60 16.97 13.82
N ASP A 71 10.47 17.68 14.51
CA ASP A 71 11.51 17.18 15.40
C ASP A 71 10.99 16.09 16.36
N ASN A 72 11.79 15.03 16.47
CA ASN A 72 12.13 14.34 17.71
C ASN A 72 11.13 14.47 18.88
N GLY A 73 10.14 13.59 18.92
CA GLY A 73 9.49 13.20 20.18
C GLY A 73 8.13 13.81 20.52
N GLN A 74 7.62 14.79 19.76
CA GLN A 74 6.24 15.28 19.97
C GLN A 74 5.22 14.50 19.10
N PRO A 75 4.02 14.17 19.63
CA PRO A 75 2.94 13.70 18.78
C PRO A 75 2.58 14.83 17.82
N ASN A 76 2.56 14.56 16.50
CA ASN A 76 2.03 15.49 15.51
C ASN A 76 0.72 16.08 16.04
N SER A 77 0.56 17.40 15.99
CA SER A 77 -0.68 18.09 16.39
C SER A 77 -1.90 17.41 15.79
N ASP A 78 -1.76 16.89 14.57
CA ASP A 78 -2.81 16.24 13.81
C ASP A 78 -3.09 14.82 14.29
N PHE A 79 -2.07 14.05 14.69
CA PHE A 79 -2.26 12.73 15.32
C PHE A 79 -2.92 12.88 16.69
N ALA A 80 -2.45 13.84 17.50
CA ALA A 80 -3.05 14.16 18.78
C ALA A 80 -4.50 14.64 18.63
N ALA A 81 -4.78 15.55 17.69
CA ALA A 81 -6.13 16.06 17.43
C ALA A 81 -7.09 14.95 16.94
N ARG A 82 -6.65 14.09 16.00
CA ARG A 82 -7.46 12.98 15.49
C ARG A 82 -7.78 11.93 16.54
N THR A 83 -6.85 11.68 17.48
CA THR A 83 -7.05 10.73 18.57
C THR A 83 -7.76 11.35 19.79
N ALA A 84 -7.65 12.66 20.00
CA ALA A 84 -8.30 13.40 21.08
C ALA A 84 -9.83 13.44 20.94
N ALA A 85 -10.35 13.54 19.72
CA ALA A 85 -11.78 13.64 19.46
C ALA A 85 -12.61 12.43 19.94
N ILE A 86 -11.98 11.26 20.12
CA ILE A 86 -12.66 10.00 20.51
C ILE A 86 -12.54 9.72 22.00
N HIS A 87 -11.69 10.45 22.73
CA HIS A 87 -11.54 10.26 24.17
C HIS A 87 -12.81 10.63 24.97
N VAL A 88 -13.87 11.15 24.34
CA VAL A 88 -15.09 11.63 25.01
C VAL A 88 -16.16 10.55 25.22
N ALA A 89 -16.10 9.37 24.58
CA ALA A 89 -17.03 8.28 24.91
C ALA A 89 -16.52 6.87 24.53
N PRO A 90 -15.62 6.26 25.30
CA PRO A 90 -15.54 4.81 25.31
C PRO A 90 -16.72 4.29 26.13
N GLU A 91 -17.72 3.68 25.48
CA GLU A 91 -18.55 2.71 26.18
C GLU A 91 -17.61 1.65 26.76
N GLU A 92 -17.70 1.34 28.06
CA GLU A 92 -16.76 0.44 28.75
C GLU A 92 -16.67 -0.97 28.14
N ASN A 93 -17.56 -1.31 27.18
CA ASN A 93 -17.57 -2.53 26.38
C ASN A 93 -17.77 -2.28 24.86
N GLY A 94 -17.29 -1.14 24.34
CA GLY A 94 -17.41 -0.82 22.91
C GLY A 94 -16.70 -1.84 22.00
N PRO A 95 -17.10 -1.96 20.72
CA PRO A 95 -16.57 -2.97 19.78
C PRO A 95 -15.10 -2.77 19.37
N TYR A 96 -14.41 -1.74 19.87
CA TYR A 96 -13.03 -1.41 19.54
C TYR A 96 -12.26 -0.84 20.74
N ASP A 97 -10.98 -1.20 20.87
CA ASP A 97 -10.07 -0.62 21.88
C ASP A 97 -9.22 0.50 21.26
N ILE A 98 -9.59 1.75 21.57
CA ILE A 98 -8.88 2.96 21.10
C ILE A 98 -7.42 2.98 21.61
N LYS A 99 -7.17 2.47 22.82
CA LYS A 99 -5.81 2.46 23.40
C LYS A 99 -4.93 1.49 22.61
N GLN A 100 -5.47 0.33 22.25
CA GLN A 100 -4.79 -0.63 21.39
C GLN A 100 -4.49 -0.05 20.00
N ILE A 101 -5.49 0.57 19.34
CA ILE A 101 -5.31 1.22 18.03
C ILE A 101 -4.22 2.28 18.06
N LYS A 102 -4.21 3.13 19.09
CA LYS A 102 -3.18 4.17 19.26
C LYS A 102 -1.80 3.56 19.47
N THR A 103 -1.71 2.50 20.28
CA THR A 103 -0.45 1.81 20.56
C THR A 103 0.10 1.13 19.33
N ASP A 104 -0.75 0.43 18.57
CA ASP A 104 -0.37 -0.23 17.33
C ASP A 104 0.06 0.77 16.26
N ALA A 105 -0.63 1.92 16.14
CA ALA A 105 -0.25 2.97 15.19
C ALA A 105 1.12 3.60 15.52
N LEU A 106 1.39 3.87 16.80
CA LEU A 106 2.70 4.36 17.23
C LEU A 106 3.80 3.31 17.04
N SER A 107 3.51 2.05 17.36
CA SER A 107 4.43 0.94 17.13
C SER A 107 4.75 0.78 15.64
N LEU A 108 3.76 0.86 14.76
CA LEU A 108 3.95 0.76 13.32
C LEU A 108 4.78 1.92 12.77
N ALA A 109 4.45 3.15 13.19
CA ALA A 109 5.20 4.35 12.81
C ALA A 109 6.68 4.24 13.19
N GLN A 110 6.98 3.71 14.37
CA GLN A 110 8.34 3.46 14.83
C GLN A 110 9.02 2.31 14.06
N THR A 111 8.32 1.19 13.85
CA THR A 111 8.88 0.01 13.17
C THR A 111 9.27 0.32 11.73
N LEU A 112 8.45 1.06 10.98
CA LEU A 112 8.69 1.35 9.56
C LEU A 112 9.22 2.76 9.28
N ASN A 113 9.42 3.57 10.32
CA ASN A 113 9.78 4.99 10.20
C ASN A 113 8.84 5.74 9.23
N ILE A 114 7.53 5.63 9.47
CA ILE A 114 6.48 6.28 8.66
C ILE A 114 5.74 7.34 9.47
N ASP A 115 5.05 8.24 8.78
CA ASP A 115 4.20 9.25 9.43
C ASP A 115 3.13 8.60 10.34
N LYS A 116 2.89 9.24 11.50
CA LYS A 116 1.96 8.73 12.53
C LYS A 116 0.51 8.71 12.05
N VAL A 117 0.10 9.65 11.20
CA VAL A 117 -1.26 9.71 10.64
C VAL A 117 -1.42 8.62 9.56
N ALA A 118 -0.41 8.42 8.72
CA ALA A 118 -0.38 7.30 7.78
C ALA A 118 -0.45 5.94 8.49
N ALA A 119 0.35 5.76 9.56
CA ALA A 119 0.31 4.56 10.39
C ALA A 119 -1.07 4.33 11.02
N LEU A 120 -1.69 5.40 11.55
CA LEU A 120 -3.05 5.33 12.10
C LEU A 120 -4.06 4.88 11.03
N ARG A 121 -3.99 5.45 9.82
CA ARG A 121 -4.86 5.06 8.70
C ARG A 121 -4.72 3.57 8.38
N ILE A 122 -3.49 3.05 8.35
CA ILE A 122 -3.21 1.64 8.08
C ILE A 122 -3.81 0.73 9.16
N VAL A 123 -3.67 1.11 10.44
CA VAL A 123 -4.25 0.32 11.56
C VAL A 123 -5.77 0.28 11.47
N ILE A 124 -6.43 1.39 11.13
CA ILE A 124 -7.89 1.41 10.94
C ILE A 124 -8.32 0.60 9.73
N LEU A 125 -7.58 0.70 8.63
CA LEU A 125 -7.85 -0.08 7.44
C LEU A 125 -7.73 -1.59 7.71
N GLU A 126 -6.73 -2.02 8.49
CA GLU A 126 -6.63 -3.42 8.94
C GLU A 126 -7.83 -3.79 9.81
N TRP A 127 -8.16 -2.96 10.80
CA TRP A 127 -9.29 -3.20 11.71
C TRP A 127 -10.62 -3.39 10.96
N GLN A 128 -10.93 -2.52 10.00
CA GLN A 128 -12.14 -2.63 9.17
C GLN A 128 -12.17 -3.91 8.32
N ARG A 129 -11.02 -4.48 7.99
CA ARG A 129 -10.87 -5.69 7.15
C ARG A 129 -10.75 -6.98 7.94
N GLN A 130 -10.61 -6.91 9.27
CA GLN A 130 -10.47 -8.08 10.13
C GLN A 130 -11.53 -9.16 9.90
N PRO A 131 -12.83 -8.85 9.70
CA PRO A 131 -13.83 -9.89 9.44
C PRO A 131 -13.51 -10.72 8.19
N THR A 132 -13.12 -10.07 7.09
CA THR A 132 -12.73 -10.74 5.85
C THR A 132 -11.43 -11.51 6.03
N THR A 133 -10.43 -10.93 6.73
CA THR A 133 -9.16 -11.62 6.98
C THR A 133 -9.38 -12.89 7.82
N ARG A 134 -10.22 -12.83 8.86
CA ARG A 134 -10.57 -13.99 9.69
C ARG A 134 -11.24 -15.09 8.89
N MET A 135 -12.11 -14.72 7.95
CA MET A 135 -12.75 -15.67 7.04
C MET A 135 -11.73 -16.36 6.13
N LEU A 136 -10.78 -15.61 5.55
CA LEU A 136 -9.75 -16.15 4.66
C LEU A 136 -8.66 -16.94 5.40
N SER A 137 -8.41 -16.64 6.67
CA SER A 137 -7.42 -17.35 7.50
C SER A 137 -7.98 -18.59 8.18
N ARG A 138 -9.30 -18.82 8.12
CA ARG A 138 -9.92 -20.00 8.72
C ARG A 138 -9.59 -21.22 7.84
N PRO A 139 -8.92 -22.26 8.38
CA PRO A 139 -8.84 -23.54 7.69
C PRO A 139 -10.25 -24.09 7.49
N LEU A 140 -10.55 -24.59 6.30
CA LEU A 140 -11.83 -25.25 6.01
C LEU A 140 -11.96 -26.47 6.93
N ASN A 141 -13.00 -26.50 7.76
CA ASN A 141 -13.24 -27.63 8.65
C ASN A 141 -13.96 -28.75 7.87
N GLU A 142 -13.91 -30.00 8.37
CA GLU A 142 -14.65 -31.11 7.76
C GLU A 142 -16.18 -30.87 7.71
N GLU A 143 -16.72 -30.05 8.62
CA GLU A 143 -18.14 -29.63 8.60
C GLU A 143 -18.45 -28.65 7.45
N ASP A 144 -17.46 -27.93 6.92
CA ASP A 144 -17.61 -27.06 5.75
C ASP A 144 -17.60 -27.89 4.43
N HIS A 145 -17.35 -29.21 4.51
CA HIS A 145 -17.40 -30.17 3.41
C HIS A 145 -18.73 -30.93 3.28
N GLN A 146 -19.75 -30.64 4.11
CA GLN A 146 -21.12 -31.12 3.88
C GLN A 146 -21.79 -30.39 2.70
N ALA A 147 -21.13 -30.35 1.54
CA ALA A 147 -21.86 -30.34 0.30
C ALA A 147 -22.57 -31.71 0.19
N PRO A 148 -23.81 -31.79 -0.33
CA PRO A 148 -24.47 -33.07 -0.52
C PRO A 148 -23.56 -33.98 -1.36
N ASP A 149 -23.19 -35.14 -0.83
CA ASP A 149 -22.33 -36.14 -1.51
C ASP A 149 -22.84 -36.48 -2.94
N ASP A 150 -24.14 -36.26 -3.21
CA ASP A 150 -24.79 -36.42 -4.51
C ASP A 150 -24.22 -35.54 -5.65
N PHE A 151 -23.46 -34.47 -5.37
CA PHE A 151 -22.95 -33.57 -6.42
C PHE A 151 -21.49 -33.82 -6.84
N LEU A 152 -20.71 -34.60 -6.08
CA LEU A 152 -19.27 -34.77 -6.34
C LEU A 152 -18.91 -36.12 -6.98
N ASP A 153 -19.86 -37.07 -7.06
CA ASP A 153 -19.63 -38.41 -7.62
C ASP A 153 -19.75 -38.50 -9.15
N ILE A 154 -20.02 -37.37 -9.84
CA ILE A 154 -20.27 -37.36 -11.30
C ILE A 154 -19.02 -36.97 -12.11
N SER A 155 -17.93 -36.55 -11.48
CA SER A 155 -16.75 -36.05 -12.22
C SER A 155 -15.52 -36.94 -12.11
N ILE A 156 -15.25 -37.67 -13.20
CA ILE A 156 -14.01 -38.43 -13.46
C ILE A 156 -12.76 -37.51 -13.55
N PHE A 157 -12.94 -36.19 -13.42
CA PHE A 157 -11.89 -35.17 -13.45
C PHE A 157 -11.68 -34.43 -12.12
N ALA A 158 -12.25 -34.88 -10.99
CA ALA A 158 -11.98 -34.25 -9.70
C ALA A 158 -10.51 -34.48 -9.28
N PRO A 159 -9.67 -33.43 -9.18
CA PRO A 159 -8.34 -33.58 -8.60
C PRO A 159 -8.51 -33.91 -7.13
N LYS A 160 -7.81 -34.94 -6.65
CA LYS A 160 -7.77 -35.35 -5.24
C LYS A 160 -7.43 -34.13 -4.38
N SER A 161 -8.41 -33.56 -3.69
CA SER A 161 -8.31 -32.40 -2.79
C SER A 161 -7.58 -32.70 -1.46
N SER A 162 -6.95 -33.88 -1.35
CA SER A 162 -6.27 -34.32 -0.13
C SER A 162 -4.95 -33.61 0.17
N THR A 163 -4.51 -32.65 -0.65
CA THR A 163 -3.30 -31.84 -0.40
C THR A 163 -3.59 -30.43 0.11
N ALA A 164 -4.87 -30.00 0.18
CA ALA A 164 -5.24 -28.67 0.66
C ALA A 164 -5.28 -28.55 2.20
N ASN A 165 -5.32 -29.68 2.92
CA ASN A 165 -5.40 -29.71 4.37
C ASN A 165 -4.10 -30.28 4.96
N ALA A 166 -3.06 -29.44 5.06
CA ALA A 166 -1.98 -29.73 5.99
C ALA A 166 -2.53 -29.48 7.41
N PRO A 167 -2.62 -30.49 8.30
CA PRO A 167 -3.08 -30.27 9.66
C PRO A 167 -2.07 -29.39 10.40
N THR A 168 -2.49 -28.19 10.81
CA THR A 168 -1.85 -27.49 11.91
C THR A 168 -1.98 -28.36 13.15
N GLY A 169 -0.87 -28.61 13.84
CA GLY A 169 -0.77 -29.57 14.94
C GLY A 169 -1.82 -29.37 16.05
N PRO A 170 -2.10 -30.41 16.85
CA PRO A 170 -3.15 -30.37 17.84
C PRO A 170 -2.72 -29.48 19.01
N GLY A 171 -3.27 -28.27 19.14
CA GLY A 171 -3.08 -27.51 20.38
C GLY A 171 -3.49 -26.03 20.40
N GLU A 172 -3.41 -25.30 19.28
CA GLU A 172 -3.68 -23.86 19.30
C GLU A 172 -4.99 -23.49 18.61
N GLN A 173 -5.91 -22.91 19.38
CA GLN A 173 -7.14 -22.35 18.84
C GLN A 173 -6.78 -21.21 17.85
N PRO A 174 -7.14 -21.31 16.55
CA PRO A 174 -6.72 -20.34 15.52
C PRO A 174 -7.20 -18.91 15.78
N ALA A 175 -8.28 -18.72 16.57
CA ALA A 175 -8.73 -17.40 17.00
C ALA A 175 -7.74 -16.72 17.98
N LYS A 176 -7.09 -17.48 18.87
CA LYS A 176 -6.14 -16.94 19.85
C LYS A 176 -4.81 -16.54 19.22
N THR A 177 -4.37 -17.24 18.17
CA THR A 177 -3.17 -16.88 17.41
C THR A 177 -3.41 -15.65 16.54
N PHE A 178 -4.59 -15.53 15.91
CA PHE A 178 -4.96 -14.37 15.08
C PHE A 178 -4.95 -13.03 15.84
N ASP A 179 -5.50 -13.00 17.05
CA ASP A 179 -5.61 -11.79 17.87
C ASP A 179 -4.33 -11.46 18.66
N SER A 180 -3.29 -12.29 18.55
CA SER A 180 -2.00 -12.04 19.20
C SER A 180 -1.40 -10.70 18.76
N THR A 181 -0.71 -10.03 19.67
CA THR A 181 -0.01 -8.76 19.36
C THR A 181 0.99 -8.93 18.22
N TYR A 182 1.68 -10.07 18.18
CA TYR A 182 2.62 -10.41 17.12
C TYR A 182 1.93 -10.48 15.75
N SER A 183 0.90 -11.32 15.61
CA SER A 183 0.20 -11.52 14.33
C SER A 183 -0.47 -10.24 13.85
N ARG A 184 -1.03 -9.45 14.78
CA ARG A 184 -1.65 -8.16 14.46
C ARG A 184 -0.63 -7.15 13.93
N GLN A 185 0.51 -6.99 14.61
CA GLN A 185 1.58 -6.09 14.17
C GLN A 185 2.18 -6.54 12.82
N LEU A 186 2.33 -7.85 12.61
CA LEU A 186 2.77 -8.40 11.32
C LEU A 186 1.80 -8.02 10.19
N ARG A 187 0.47 -8.14 10.42
CA ARG A 187 -0.54 -7.71 9.43
C ARG A 187 -0.46 -6.22 9.13
N HIS A 188 -0.25 -5.38 10.15
CA HIS A 188 -0.05 -3.94 9.97
C HIS A 188 1.17 -3.63 9.10
N ILE A 189 2.30 -4.31 9.34
CA ILE A 189 3.51 -4.16 8.53
C ILE A 189 3.25 -4.57 7.07
N LYS A 190 2.67 -5.76 6.86
CA LYS A 190 2.33 -6.26 5.52
C LYS A 190 1.40 -5.29 4.77
N LEU A 191 0.38 -4.77 5.45
CA LEU A 191 -0.55 -3.80 4.87
C LEU A 191 0.14 -2.47 4.55
N ALA A 192 1.01 -1.96 5.42
CA ALA A 192 1.76 -0.72 5.17
C ALA A 192 2.63 -0.80 3.91
N VAL A 193 3.39 -1.89 3.78
CA VAL A 193 4.26 -2.13 2.61
C VAL A 193 3.42 -2.30 1.34
N THR A 194 2.29 -3.01 1.44
CA THR A 194 1.33 -3.17 0.33
C THR A 194 0.81 -1.82 -0.15
N GLU A 195 0.28 -1.01 0.77
CA GLU A 195 -0.32 0.28 0.45
C GLU A 195 0.71 1.24 -0.16
N ALA A 196 1.95 1.26 0.34
CA ALA A 196 3.02 2.07 -0.24
C ALA A 196 3.35 1.68 -1.68
N SER A 197 3.39 0.38 -1.98
CA SER A 197 3.60 -0.12 -3.34
C SER A 197 2.46 0.27 -4.28
N TYR A 198 1.21 0.18 -3.82
CA TYR A 198 0.06 0.53 -4.64
C TYR A 198 -0.12 2.03 -4.86
N VAL A 199 0.40 2.91 -4.00
CA VAL A 199 0.46 4.35 -4.31
C VAL A 199 1.25 4.59 -5.60
N LEU A 200 2.43 3.98 -5.72
CA LEU A 200 3.25 4.09 -6.94
C LEU A 200 2.52 3.53 -8.15
N ALA A 201 1.89 2.36 -8.00
CA ALA A 201 1.13 1.73 -9.08
C ALA A 201 -0.07 2.59 -9.54
N VAL A 202 -0.81 3.22 -8.62
CA VAL A 202 -1.92 4.12 -8.95
C VAL A 202 -1.42 5.39 -9.65
N SER A 203 -0.35 6.00 -9.13
CA SER A 203 0.23 7.20 -9.74
C SER A 203 0.75 6.92 -11.15
N GLU A 204 1.47 5.81 -11.35
CA GLU A 204 1.90 5.33 -12.67
C GLU A 204 0.71 5.13 -13.61
N LEU A 205 -0.29 4.35 -13.19
CA LEU A 205 -1.42 3.98 -14.02
C LEU A 205 -2.20 5.19 -14.49
N LYS A 206 -2.49 6.14 -13.58
CA LYS A 206 -3.22 7.38 -13.90
C LYS A 206 -2.42 8.30 -14.80
N THR A 207 -1.12 8.43 -14.55
CA THR A 207 -0.22 9.22 -15.40
C THR A 207 -0.17 8.64 -16.81
N ARG A 208 -0.04 7.31 -16.93
CA ARG A 208 0.00 6.61 -18.23
C ARG A 208 -1.33 6.67 -18.96
N GLN A 209 -2.45 6.47 -18.29
CA GLN A 209 -3.78 6.60 -18.89
C GLN A 209 -3.98 7.98 -19.52
N TYR A 210 -3.61 9.04 -18.80
CA TYR A 210 -3.67 10.40 -19.33
C TYR A 210 -2.67 10.65 -20.47
N ALA A 211 -1.46 10.15 -20.35
CA ALA A 211 -0.43 10.26 -21.39
C ALA A 211 -0.86 9.66 -22.73
N VAL A 212 -1.64 8.58 -22.70
CA VAL A 212 -2.23 7.95 -23.89
C VAL A 212 -3.45 8.74 -24.37
N SER A 213 -4.39 9.06 -23.48
CA SER A 213 -5.66 9.70 -23.87
C SER A 213 -5.53 11.15 -24.31
N ARG A 214 -4.49 11.89 -23.90
CA ARG A 214 -4.24 13.27 -24.38
C ARG A 214 -4.04 13.36 -25.90
N GLY A 215 -3.66 12.25 -26.56
CA GLY A 215 -3.57 12.17 -28.01
C GLY A 215 -4.94 11.99 -28.70
N GLU A 216 -5.94 11.54 -27.95
CA GLU A 216 -7.30 11.22 -28.42
C GLU A 216 -8.24 12.39 -28.12
N LYS A 217 -8.65 13.14 -29.15
CA LYS A 217 -9.40 14.41 -29.03
C LYS A 217 -10.84 14.29 -28.48
N GLU A 218 -11.31 13.10 -28.12
CA GLU A 218 -12.75 12.81 -27.97
C GLU A 218 -13.16 12.30 -26.58
N GLN A 219 -12.24 12.18 -25.62
CA GLN A 219 -12.56 11.69 -24.27
C GLN A 219 -12.74 12.80 -23.24
N ALA A 220 -13.61 12.55 -22.26
CA ALA A 220 -13.78 13.40 -21.09
C ALA A 220 -12.42 13.59 -20.38
N VAL A 221 -12.13 14.83 -19.98
CA VAL A 221 -10.83 15.19 -19.40
C VAL A 221 -10.64 14.47 -18.07
N ASP A 222 -9.67 13.55 -18.02
CA ASP A 222 -9.19 12.93 -16.79
C ASP A 222 -8.38 13.96 -15.98
N TYR A 223 -9.08 14.77 -15.17
CA TYR A 223 -8.47 15.83 -14.37
C TYR A 223 -7.40 15.32 -13.39
N VAL A 224 -7.63 14.14 -12.81
CA VAL A 224 -6.66 13.50 -11.91
C VAL A 224 -5.40 13.15 -12.69
N GLY A 225 -5.53 12.41 -13.79
CA GLY A 225 -4.39 12.04 -14.62
C GLY A 225 -3.65 13.27 -15.16
N LYS A 226 -4.37 14.32 -15.58
CA LYS A 226 -3.80 15.60 -16.00
C LYS A 226 -2.95 16.25 -14.91
N ASN A 227 -3.50 16.39 -13.70
CA ASN A 227 -2.80 17.03 -12.59
C ASN A 227 -1.53 16.28 -12.19
N LEU A 228 -1.59 14.93 -12.20
CA LEU A 228 -0.42 14.10 -11.93
C LEU A 228 0.63 14.22 -13.04
N PHE A 229 0.19 14.25 -14.30
CA PHE A 229 1.07 14.42 -15.43
C PHE A 229 1.79 15.79 -15.41
N GLU A 230 1.06 16.87 -15.14
CA GLU A 230 1.63 18.22 -15.02
C GLU A 230 2.60 18.34 -13.84
N ALA A 231 2.33 17.64 -12.73
CA ALA A 231 3.25 17.57 -11.60
C ALA A 231 4.50 16.74 -11.90
N ALA A 232 4.36 15.67 -12.70
CA ALA A 232 5.46 14.81 -13.11
C ALA A 232 6.33 15.41 -14.22
N SER A 233 5.78 16.33 -15.03
CA SER A 233 6.48 17.00 -16.11
C SER A 233 6.15 18.51 -16.12
N PRO A 234 6.58 19.27 -15.09
CA PRO A 234 6.32 20.69 -15.01
C PRO A 234 6.93 21.40 -16.23
N PHE A 235 6.12 22.22 -16.91
CA PHE A 235 6.49 22.88 -18.16
C PHE A 235 6.98 21.91 -19.26
N GLY A 236 6.60 20.63 -19.16
CA GLY A 236 6.99 19.60 -20.11
C GLY A 236 8.39 19.02 -19.91
N ASP A 237 9.07 19.34 -18.80
CA ASP A 237 10.35 18.75 -18.41
C ASP A 237 10.14 17.69 -17.32
N ALA A 238 10.43 16.42 -17.64
CA ALA A 238 10.33 15.30 -16.70
C ALA A 238 11.66 15.00 -15.96
N SER A 239 12.73 15.76 -16.19
CA SER A 239 14.09 15.45 -15.72
C SER A 239 14.18 15.24 -14.22
N GLN A 240 13.65 16.18 -13.41
CA GLN A 240 13.70 16.07 -11.96
C GLN A 240 12.89 14.88 -11.45
N THR A 241 11.75 14.62 -12.08
CA THR A 241 10.88 13.48 -11.75
C THR A 241 11.59 12.16 -12.05
N ILE A 242 12.32 12.07 -13.17
CA ILE A 242 13.13 10.89 -13.50
C ILE A 242 14.21 10.68 -12.45
N VAL A 243 14.93 11.73 -12.04
CA VAL A 243 15.94 11.65 -10.95
C VAL A 243 15.31 11.16 -9.65
N ASN A 244 14.15 11.70 -9.27
CA ASN A 244 13.43 11.29 -8.07
C ASN A 244 12.96 9.83 -8.16
N ALA A 245 12.46 9.40 -9.32
CA ALA A 245 12.03 8.03 -9.57
C ALA A 245 13.20 7.05 -9.48
N VAL A 246 14.35 7.39 -10.07
CA VAL A 246 15.60 6.60 -9.97
C VAL A 246 16.08 6.53 -8.51
N GLY A 247 15.99 7.62 -7.76
CA GLY A 247 16.31 7.64 -6.32
C GLY A 247 15.40 6.72 -5.52
N GLY A 248 14.08 6.77 -5.78
CA GLY A 248 13.11 5.85 -5.18
C GLY A 248 13.37 4.39 -5.56
N PHE A 249 13.73 4.14 -6.82
CA PHE A 249 14.05 2.80 -7.29
C PHE A 249 15.29 2.26 -6.57
N ARG A 250 16.35 3.07 -6.44
CA ARG A 250 17.54 2.72 -5.65
C ARG A 250 17.18 2.37 -4.21
N LYS A 251 16.39 3.20 -3.52
CA LYS A 251 15.90 2.90 -2.16
C LYS A 251 15.17 1.55 -2.12
N CYS A 252 14.36 1.22 -3.13
CA CYS A 252 13.64 -0.05 -3.21
C CYS A 252 14.59 -1.25 -3.33
N LEU A 253 15.63 -1.14 -4.16
CA LEU A 253 16.66 -2.16 -4.33
C LEU A 253 17.50 -2.35 -3.07
N ASP A 254 17.84 -1.24 -2.41
CA ASP A 254 18.54 -1.24 -1.13
C ASP A 254 17.67 -1.94 -0.05
N THR A 255 16.35 -1.75 -0.09
CA THR A 255 15.39 -2.40 0.81
C THR A 255 15.24 -3.91 0.57
N LEU A 256 15.53 -4.36 -0.66
CA LEU A 256 15.61 -5.76 -1.05
C LEU A 256 16.95 -6.42 -0.67
N GLY A 257 17.94 -5.64 -0.23
CA GLY A 257 19.28 -6.15 0.06
C GLY A 257 20.16 -6.36 -1.16
N MET A 258 19.80 -5.80 -2.33
CA MET A 258 20.62 -5.88 -3.54
C MET A 258 21.93 -5.07 -3.48
N ASP A 259 22.18 -4.38 -2.36
CA ASP A 259 23.48 -3.79 -2.03
C ASP A 259 24.35 -4.68 -1.14
N GLY A 260 23.92 -5.94 -0.91
CA GLY A 260 24.64 -6.95 -0.14
C GLY A 260 24.38 -6.91 1.37
N GLN A 261 23.43 -6.07 1.83
CA GLN A 261 23.01 -6.02 3.23
C GLN A 261 21.67 -6.73 3.40
N HIS A 262 21.51 -7.50 4.48
CA HIS A 262 20.24 -8.16 4.72
C HIS A 262 19.17 -7.11 5.09
N PRO A 263 17.89 -7.24 4.66
CA PRO A 263 16.87 -6.22 4.92
C PRO A 263 16.67 -5.88 6.41
N THR A 264 16.92 -6.83 7.31
CA THR A 264 16.85 -6.61 8.77
C THR A 264 18.05 -5.85 9.34
N ASP A 265 19.20 -5.83 8.65
CA ASP A 265 20.38 -5.07 9.10
C ASP A 265 20.10 -3.57 9.08
N LYS A 266 19.33 -3.12 8.08
CA LYS A 266 18.89 -1.73 7.93
C LYS A 266 17.74 -1.38 8.86
N ASN A 267 16.92 -2.36 9.23
CA ASN A 267 15.79 -2.15 10.12
C ASN A 267 15.65 -3.30 11.12
N LYS A 268 16.40 -3.17 12.23
CA LYS A 268 16.39 -4.15 13.33
C LYS A 268 15.01 -4.38 13.94
N ASN A 269 14.07 -3.44 13.81
CA ASN A 269 12.72 -3.61 14.32
C ASN A 269 11.93 -4.69 13.55
N LEU A 270 12.38 -5.06 12.33
CA LEU A 270 11.79 -6.12 11.52
C LEU A 270 12.32 -7.52 11.87
N GLU A 271 13.44 -7.64 12.57
CA GLU A 271 14.12 -8.91 12.84
C GLU A 271 13.18 -9.95 13.45
N LYS A 272 12.38 -9.55 14.45
CA LYS A 272 11.41 -10.44 15.10
C LYS A 272 10.29 -10.95 14.20
N TYR A 273 10.03 -10.30 13.07
CA TYR A 273 8.97 -10.67 12.12
C TYR A 273 9.50 -11.37 10.88
N TRP A 274 10.82 -11.46 10.72
CA TRP A 274 11.44 -11.70 9.42
C TRP A 274 11.03 -13.03 8.82
N GLU A 275 11.03 -14.11 9.60
CA GLU A 275 10.65 -15.46 9.14
C GLU A 275 9.28 -15.48 8.44
N ASP A 276 8.28 -14.79 9.00
CA ASP A 276 6.93 -14.72 8.41
C ASP A 276 6.77 -13.60 7.36
N LEU A 277 7.68 -12.63 7.35
CA LEU A 277 7.63 -11.45 6.51
C LEU A 277 8.40 -11.65 5.20
N GLU A 278 9.48 -12.43 5.22
CA GLU A 278 10.46 -12.57 4.15
C GLU A 278 9.84 -12.93 2.79
N PRO A 279 9.03 -14.00 2.64
CA PRO A 279 8.45 -14.35 1.34
C PRO A 279 7.54 -13.25 0.80
N PHE A 280 6.81 -12.59 1.70
CA PHE A 280 5.93 -11.48 1.35
C PHE A 280 6.73 -10.22 0.98
N TRP A 281 7.84 -9.96 1.67
CA TRP A 281 8.68 -8.80 1.49
C TRP A 281 9.29 -8.75 0.10
N TYR A 282 9.97 -9.83 -0.30
CA TYR A 282 10.58 -9.94 -1.61
C TYR A 282 9.54 -9.85 -2.72
N ARG A 283 8.45 -10.63 -2.61
CA ARG A 283 7.37 -10.60 -3.61
C ARG A 283 6.80 -9.19 -3.81
N THR A 284 6.53 -8.48 -2.72
CA THR A 284 5.89 -7.16 -2.79
C THR A 284 6.85 -6.10 -3.36
N HIS A 285 8.12 -6.14 -2.98
CA HIS A 285 9.13 -5.21 -3.50
C HIS A 285 9.51 -5.50 -4.95
N LEU A 286 9.58 -6.77 -5.36
CA LEU A 286 9.77 -7.15 -6.78
C LEU A 286 8.62 -6.63 -7.66
N MET A 287 7.38 -6.76 -7.19
CA MET A 287 6.23 -6.15 -7.90
C MET A 287 6.35 -4.63 -7.96
N ARG A 288 6.80 -3.98 -6.89
CA ARG A 288 7.03 -2.53 -6.86
C ARG A 288 8.15 -2.09 -7.80
N MET A 289 9.20 -2.91 -7.98
CA MET A 289 10.30 -2.61 -8.91
C MET A 289 9.78 -2.39 -10.33
N VAL A 290 8.78 -3.16 -10.78
CA VAL A 290 8.21 -3.04 -12.14
C VAL A 290 7.59 -1.66 -12.38
N SER A 291 6.96 -1.07 -11.36
CA SER A 291 6.30 0.24 -11.48
C SER A 291 7.30 1.39 -11.67
N TYR A 292 8.57 1.26 -11.23
CA TYR A 292 9.56 2.32 -11.40
C TYR A 292 9.97 2.54 -12.87
N PRO A 293 10.44 1.53 -13.63
CA PRO A 293 10.71 1.68 -15.06
C PRO A 293 9.48 2.10 -15.86
N GLN A 294 8.29 1.57 -15.53
CA GLN A 294 7.05 1.96 -16.20
C GLN A 294 6.74 3.45 -16.00
N TYR A 295 6.88 3.95 -14.77
CA TYR A 295 6.72 5.36 -14.46
C TYR A 295 7.75 6.22 -15.20
N ILE A 296 9.05 5.87 -15.12
CA ILE A 296 10.16 6.59 -15.78
C ILE A 296 9.92 6.65 -17.29
N PHE A 297 9.58 5.52 -17.91
CA PHE A 297 9.31 5.44 -19.34
C PHE A 297 8.12 6.33 -19.72
N THR A 298 7.02 6.24 -18.98
CA THR A 298 5.81 7.03 -19.24
C THR A 298 6.11 8.52 -19.23
N VAL A 299 6.81 9.02 -18.21
CA VAL A 299 7.11 10.46 -18.11
C VAL A 299 8.16 10.91 -19.12
N ALA A 300 9.17 10.08 -19.43
CA ALA A 300 10.20 10.40 -20.41
C ALA A 300 9.63 10.46 -21.83
N ASP A 301 8.89 9.44 -22.25
CA ASP A 301 8.27 9.36 -23.58
C ASP A 301 7.21 10.45 -23.81
N SER A 302 6.51 10.81 -22.74
CA SER A 302 5.41 11.78 -22.81
C SER A 302 5.85 13.23 -22.61
N SER A 303 7.07 13.47 -22.13
CA SER A 303 7.62 14.81 -21.95
C SER A 303 7.81 15.54 -23.28
N SER A 304 7.63 16.86 -23.30
CA SER A 304 7.86 17.65 -24.51
C SER A 304 9.32 18.06 -24.68
N LEU A 305 10.09 18.05 -23.58
CA LEU A 305 11.51 18.36 -23.55
C LEU A 305 12.33 17.10 -23.35
N MET A 306 13.47 17.01 -24.03
CA MET A 306 14.40 15.91 -23.83
C MET A 306 14.90 15.90 -22.38
N PRO A 307 14.94 14.73 -21.71
CA PRO A 307 15.50 14.62 -20.37
C PRO A 307 16.95 15.11 -20.32
N THR A 308 17.30 15.81 -19.23
CA THR A 308 18.67 16.31 -19.01
C THR A 308 19.69 15.18 -18.92
N SER A 309 20.96 15.49 -19.20
CA SER A 309 22.07 14.53 -19.06
C SER A 309 22.15 13.93 -17.65
N GLU A 310 21.85 14.71 -16.61
CA GLU A 310 21.81 14.24 -15.23
C GLU A 310 20.79 13.12 -15.05
N SER A 311 19.56 13.31 -15.53
CA SER A 311 18.49 12.31 -15.42
C SER A 311 18.81 11.01 -16.17
N VAL A 312 19.40 11.14 -17.38
CA VAL A 312 19.82 10.01 -18.20
C VAL A 312 20.97 9.24 -17.54
N LEU A 313 21.99 9.95 -17.05
CA LEU A 313 23.12 9.35 -16.35
C LEU A 313 22.67 8.64 -15.08
N ALA A 314 21.81 9.26 -14.26
CA ALA A 314 21.29 8.66 -13.04
C ALA A 314 20.62 7.29 -13.31
N TYR A 315 19.82 7.21 -14.37
CA TYR A 315 19.19 5.96 -14.79
C TYR A 315 20.22 4.91 -15.24
N PHE A 316 21.13 5.26 -16.14
CA PHE A 316 22.11 4.29 -16.67
C PHE A 316 23.15 3.86 -15.62
N GLU A 317 23.51 4.72 -14.68
CA GLU A 317 24.35 4.35 -13.54
C GLU A 317 23.67 3.31 -12.65
N LEU A 318 22.37 3.49 -12.37
CA LEU A 318 21.60 2.50 -11.61
C LEU A 318 21.54 1.17 -12.36
N MET A 319 21.22 1.20 -13.66
CA MET A 319 21.13 -0.01 -14.48
C MET A 319 22.47 -0.73 -14.58
N LYS A 320 23.56 0.01 -14.80
CA LYS A 320 24.92 -0.55 -14.85
C LYS A 320 25.34 -1.18 -13.51
N LYS A 321 25.00 -0.55 -12.38
CA LYS A 321 25.30 -1.09 -11.04
C LYS A 321 24.70 -2.47 -10.82
N HIS A 322 23.52 -2.72 -11.39
CA HIS A 322 22.78 -3.98 -11.24
C HIS A 322 22.81 -4.86 -12.50
N ASP A 323 23.76 -4.63 -13.40
CA ASP A 323 23.93 -5.39 -14.65
C ASP A 323 22.62 -5.55 -15.46
N PHE A 324 21.84 -4.47 -15.52
CA PHE A 324 20.52 -4.41 -16.17
C PHE A 324 19.54 -5.49 -15.67
N PHE A 325 19.75 -6.01 -14.46
CA PHE A 325 18.97 -7.09 -13.87
C PHE A 325 18.96 -8.37 -14.73
N MET A 326 20.03 -8.62 -15.50
CA MET A 326 20.16 -9.82 -16.33
C MET A 326 20.46 -11.09 -15.51
N ASN A 327 21.01 -10.93 -14.30
CA ASN A 327 21.43 -12.02 -13.42
C ASN A 327 20.70 -11.95 -12.07
N ILE A 328 19.37 -12.09 -12.07
CA ILE A 328 18.56 -12.13 -10.82
C ILE A 328 18.67 -13.52 -10.13
N ASP A 329 19.19 -14.54 -10.82
CA ASP A 329 19.10 -15.95 -10.39
C ASP A 329 20.13 -16.41 -9.32
N ASP A 330 21.01 -15.54 -8.81
CA ASP A 330 22.13 -15.93 -7.92
C ASP A 330 22.20 -15.23 -6.54
N THR A 331 21.11 -14.60 -6.08
CA THR A 331 21.07 -13.97 -4.72
C THR A 331 19.99 -14.54 -3.83
#